data_AF-A0A2T4TGZ0-F1
#
_entry.id   AF-A0A2T4TGZ0-F1
#
_cell.length_a   1.000
_cell.length_b   1.000
_cell.length_c   1.000
_cell.angle_alpha   90.00
_cell.angle_beta   90.00
_cell.angle_gamma   90.00
#
_symmetry.space_group_name_H-M   'P 1'
#
loop_
_entity.id
_entity.type
_entity.pdbx_description
1 polymer ?
#
loop_
_entity_poly.entity_id
_entity_poly.type
_entity_poly.pdbx_seq_one_letter_code
_entity_poly.pdbx_strand_id
1 'polypeptide(L)'
;MYKIQANASGTRSIEITDCHLETIKKYSLLSGLVNSNGIIDEDILDKLKFNVRGLLESEPGKDKDLLDLCLDVIYNQNMKGIGLKNLVALYKEWSSSHQDTEE
;
A
#
# COMPACT_ATOMS: atom_id res chain seq x y z
N MET A 1 5.12 -0.19 13.73
CA MET A 1 4.60 -1.49 13.22
C MET A 1 3.09 -1.54 13.42
N TYR A 2 2.37 -1.60 12.30
CA TYR A 2 0.92 -1.53 12.19
C TYR A 2 0.38 -2.86 11.65
N LYS A 3 -0.92 -3.09 11.83
CA LYS A 3 -1.58 -4.30 11.36
C LYS A 3 -2.92 -3.95 10.77
N ILE A 4 -3.13 -4.33 9.50
CA ILE A 4 -4.42 -4.16 8.84
C ILE A 4 -5.12 -5.50 8.71
N GLN A 5 -6.44 -5.43 8.76
CA GLN A 5 -7.29 -6.55 8.44
C GLN A 5 -7.40 -6.72 6.93
N ALA A 6 -7.21 -7.94 6.44
CA ALA A 6 -7.18 -8.25 5.00
C ALA A 6 -8.46 -8.91 4.48
N ASN A 7 -9.32 -9.41 5.38
CA ASN A 7 -10.60 -10.05 5.04
C ASN A 7 -11.75 -9.55 5.92
N ALA A 8 -13.00 -9.78 5.50
CA ALA A 8 -14.17 -9.37 6.29
C ALA A 8 -14.26 -10.05 7.67
N SER A 9 -13.80 -11.31 7.77
CA SER A 9 -13.89 -12.10 9.01
C SER A 9 -12.85 -11.75 10.08
N GLY A 10 -11.85 -10.91 9.79
CA GLY A 10 -10.80 -10.53 10.75
C GLY A 10 -9.72 -11.57 11.00
N THR A 11 -9.84 -12.77 10.43
CA THR A 11 -8.89 -13.87 10.63
C THR A 11 -7.58 -13.71 9.85
N ARG A 12 -7.59 -12.87 8.81
CA ARG A 12 -6.41 -12.59 7.98
C ARG A 12 -6.01 -11.15 8.16
N SER A 13 -4.72 -10.95 8.38
CA SER A 13 -4.14 -9.63 8.62
C SER A 13 -2.79 -9.54 7.94
N ILE A 14 -2.42 -8.32 7.59
CA ILE A 14 -1.14 -8.00 6.98
C ILE A 14 -0.45 -7.05 7.95
N GLU A 15 0.84 -7.30 8.19
CA GLU A 15 1.68 -6.44 9.00
C GLU A 15 2.32 -5.39 8.11
N ILE A 16 2.30 -4.14 8.55
CA ILE A 16 2.89 -3.00 7.84
C ILE A 16 3.89 -2.34 8.77
N THR A 17 5.06 -2.02 8.25
CA THR A 17 6.06 -1.26 8.98
C THR A 17 6.02 0.21 8.59
N ASP A 18 6.62 1.07 9.41
CA ASP A 18 6.79 2.48 9.07
C ASP A 18 7.55 2.64 7.74
N CYS A 19 8.58 1.81 7.51
CA CYS A 19 9.36 1.77 6.28
C CYS A 19 8.49 1.47 5.03
N HIS A 20 7.50 0.58 5.17
CA HIS A 20 6.51 0.32 4.12
C HIS A 20 5.68 1.57 3.80
N LEU A 21 5.23 2.32 4.81
CA LEU A 21 4.44 3.54 4.65
C LEU A 21 5.27 4.69 4.06
N GLU A 22 6.52 4.82 4.48
CA GLU A 22 7.48 5.77 3.90
C GLU A 22 7.71 5.49 2.42
N THR A 23 7.87 4.22 2.06
CA THR A 23 8.04 3.81 0.66
C THR A 23 6.80 4.12 -0.17
N ILE A 24 5.60 3.86 0.39
CA ILE A 24 4.33 4.25 -0.25
C ILE A 24 4.25 5.76 -0.49
N LYS A 25 4.69 6.58 0.48
CA LYS A 25 4.74 8.05 0.36
C LYS A 25 5.74 8.48 -0.71
N LYS A 26 6.97 7.95 -0.65
CA LYS A 26 8.08 8.25 -1.59
C LYS A 26 7.67 8.08 -3.04
N TYR A 27 6.99 6.98 -3.35
CA TYR A 27 6.53 6.65 -4.71
C TYR A 27 5.08 7.08 -4.99
N SER A 28 4.40 7.69 -4.02
CA SER A 28 2.98 8.06 -4.12
C SER A 28 2.09 6.92 -4.64
N LEU A 29 2.35 5.67 -4.20
CA LEU A 29 1.75 4.46 -4.78
C LEU A 29 0.21 4.42 -4.66
N LEU A 30 -0.33 5.06 -3.62
CA LEU A 30 -1.77 5.14 -3.38
C LEU A 30 -2.43 6.35 -4.06
N SER A 31 -1.64 7.30 -4.55
CA SER A 31 -2.11 8.49 -5.23
C SER A 31 -2.61 8.11 -6.63
N GLY A 32 -3.93 8.17 -6.83
CA GLY A 32 -4.57 7.76 -8.09
C GLY A 32 -5.21 6.36 -8.07
N LEU A 33 -5.14 5.63 -6.95
CA LEU A 33 -5.88 4.37 -6.79
C LEU A 33 -7.36 4.57 -6.46
N VAL A 34 -7.78 5.77 -6.09
CA VAL A 34 -9.18 6.04 -5.79
C VAL A 34 -9.88 6.33 -7.11
N ASN A 35 -10.59 5.35 -7.67
CA ASN A 35 -11.50 5.58 -8.80
C ASN A 35 -12.47 6.73 -8.45
N SER A 36 -13.01 7.43 -9.46
CA SER A 36 -13.92 8.59 -9.28
C SER A 36 -15.15 8.34 -8.39
N ASN A 37 -15.43 7.09 -8.01
CA ASN A 37 -16.50 6.67 -7.10
C ASN A 37 -16.06 6.40 -5.66
N GLY A 38 -14.76 6.47 -5.33
CA GLY A 38 -14.25 6.19 -3.99
C GLY A 38 -14.21 4.70 -3.59
N ILE A 39 -14.48 3.79 -4.53
CA ILE A 39 -14.56 2.34 -4.28
C ILE A 39 -13.23 1.68 -4.63
N ILE A 40 -12.75 0.84 -3.73
CA ILE A 40 -11.51 0.06 -3.86
C ILE A 40 -11.92 -1.38 -4.17
N ASP A 41 -11.74 -1.77 -5.43
CA ASP A 41 -12.05 -3.10 -5.96
C ASP A 41 -10.78 -3.89 -6.31
N GLU A 42 -10.93 -5.17 -6.61
CA GLU A 42 -9.81 -6.05 -7.00
C GLU A 42 -9.09 -5.54 -8.27
N ASP A 43 -9.79 -4.87 -9.19
CA ASP A 43 -9.20 -4.25 -10.39
C ASP A 43 -8.15 -3.16 -10.02
N ILE A 44 -8.41 -2.41 -8.95
CA ILE A 44 -7.49 -1.36 -8.48
C ILE A 44 -6.24 -1.97 -7.88
N LEU A 45 -6.38 -3.10 -7.17
CA LEU A 45 -5.24 -3.84 -6.67
C LEU A 45 -4.36 -4.35 -7.81
N ASP A 46 -4.98 -4.79 -8.91
CA ASP A 46 -4.24 -5.24 -10.09
C ASP A 46 -3.48 -4.07 -10.76
N LYS A 47 -4.13 -2.91 -10.91
CA LYS A 47 -3.46 -1.67 -11.37
C LYS A 47 -2.30 -1.26 -10.49
N LEU A 48 -2.45 -1.35 -9.16
CA LEU A 48 -1.37 -1.08 -8.22
C LEU A 48 -0.18 -2.02 -8.47
N LYS A 49 -0.42 -3.32 -8.63
CA LYS A 49 0.61 -4.31 -8.95
C LYS A 49 1.32 -3.97 -10.26
N PHE A 50 0.58 -3.59 -11.30
CA PHE A 50 1.16 -3.16 -12.57
C PHE A 50 2.04 -1.91 -12.42
N ASN A 51 1.58 -0.90 -11.70
CA ASN A 51 2.36 0.33 -11.49
C ASN A 51 3.66 0.05 -10.74
N VAL A 52 3.57 -0.70 -9.65
CA VAL A 52 4.72 -1.13 -8.85
C VAL A 52 5.68 -1.99 -9.65
N ARG A 53 5.16 -2.90 -10.49
CA ARG A 53 5.98 -3.69 -11.40
C ARG A 53 6.72 -2.81 -12.40
N GLY A 54 6.06 -1.81 -12.98
CA GLY A 54 6.70 -0.82 -13.85
C GLY A 54 7.83 -0.05 -13.15
N LEU A 55 7.63 0.33 -11.88
CA LEU A 55 8.67 0.97 -11.06
C LEU A 55 9.86 0.04 -10.83
N LEU A 56 9.61 -1.24 -10.49
CA LEU A 56 10.67 -2.24 -10.30
C LEU A 56 11.44 -2.53 -11.60
N GLU A 57 10.77 -2.53 -12.75
CA GLU A 57 11.39 -2.72 -14.06
C GLU A 57 12.19 -1.48 -14.50
N SER A 58 11.77 -0.28 -14.09
CA SER A 58 12.45 0.98 -14.40
C SER A 58 13.70 1.20 -13.55
N GLU A 59 13.71 0.75 -12.29
CA GLU A 59 14.86 0.87 -11.38
C GLU A 59 15.24 -0.48 -10.76
N PRO A 60 15.76 -1.44 -11.56
CA PRO A 60 16.10 -2.76 -11.08
C PRO A 60 17.24 -2.70 -10.04
N GLY A 61 16.93 -3.13 -8.80
CA GLY A 61 17.92 -3.37 -7.74
C GLY A 61 18.26 -2.18 -6.85
N LYS A 62 17.55 -1.05 -6.97
CA LYS A 62 17.90 0.18 -6.25
C LYS A 62 17.15 0.35 -4.92
N ASP A 63 15.88 -0.07 -4.87
CA ASP A 63 15.03 0.10 -3.69
C ASP A 63 14.67 -1.24 -3.07
N LYS A 64 15.49 -1.67 -2.11
CA LYS A 64 15.22 -2.84 -1.28
C LYS A 64 13.90 -2.69 -0.53
N ASP A 65 13.59 -1.48 -0.07
CA ASP A 65 12.37 -1.17 0.69
C ASP A 65 11.11 -1.31 -0.19
N LEU A 66 11.20 -0.97 -1.48
CA LEU A 66 10.11 -1.20 -2.44
C LEU A 66 9.89 -2.68 -2.67
N LEU A 67 10.94 -3.47 -2.83
CA LEU A 67 10.84 -4.93 -2.96
C LEU A 67 10.24 -5.58 -1.71
N ASP A 68 10.63 -5.12 -0.52
CA ASP A 68 10.11 -5.61 0.76
C ASP A 68 8.61 -5.31 0.89
N LEU A 69 8.21 -4.05 0.66
CA LEU A 69 6.80 -3.64 0.58
C LEU A 69 6.01 -4.51 -0.42
N CYS A 70 6.60 -4.81 -1.57
CA CYS A 70 5.97 -5.64 -2.58
C CYS A 70 5.68 -7.03 -2.06
N LEU A 71 6.67 -7.70 -1.47
CA LEU A 71 6.57 -9.08 -1.04
C LEU A 71 5.65 -9.23 0.18
N ASP A 72 5.79 -8.35 1.16
CA ASP A 72 5.04 -8.44 2.41
C ASP A 72 3.60 -7.95 2.30
N VAL A 73 3.36 -6.89 1.51
CA VAL A 73 2.06 -6.19 1.47
C VAL A 73 1.36 -6.35 0.13
N ILE A 74 1.97 -5.92 -0.99
CA ILE A 74 1.29 -5.78 -2.29
C ILE A 74 0.96 -7.15 -2.93
N TYR A 75 1.93 -8.06 -2.94
CA TYR A 75 1.81 -9.41 -3.49
C TYR A 75 1.34 -10.44 -2.45
N ASN A 76 1.01 -10.00 -1.24
CA ASN A 76 0.50 -10.88 -0.21
C ASN A 76 -0.78 -11.58 -0.70
N GLN A 77 -0.86 -12.89 -0.51
CA GLN A 77 -2.03 -13.70 -0.86
C GLN A 77 -3.35 -13.23 -0.20
N ASN A 78 -3.23 -12.51 0.92
CA ASN A 78 -4.36 -11.97 1.65
C ASN A 78 -4.77 -10.58 1.16
N MET A 79 -3.91 -9.91 0.38
CA MET A 79 -4.19 -8.59 -0.15
C MET A 79 -5.32 -8.68 -1.18
N LYS A 80 -6.46 -8.10 -0.81
CA LYS A 80 -7.69 -8.00 -1.62
C LYS A 80 -8.23 -6.57 -1.50
N GLY A 81 -9.38 -6.28 -2.12
CA GLY A 81 -10.02 -4.95 -2.01
C GLY A 81 -10.18 -4.46 -0.56
N ILE A 82 -10.55 -5.34 0.38
CA ILE A 82 -10.65 -5.00 1.82
C ILE A 82 -9.28 -4.64 2.42
N GLY A 83 -8.25 -5.45 2.14
CA GLY A 83 -6.88 -5.17 2.58
C GLY A 83 -6.37 -3.84 2.03
N LEU A 84 -6.56 -3.59 0.74
CA LEU A 84 -6.16 -2.34 0.10
C LEU A 84 -6.91 -1.13 0.69
N LYS A 85 -8.21 -1.27 0.96
CA LYS A 85 -9.00 -0.23 1.62
C LYS A 85 -8.46 0.12 3.00
N ASN A 86 -8.14 -0.90 3.80
CA ASN A 86 -7.60 -0.70 5.14
C ASN A 86 -6.16 -0.14 5.10
N LEU A 87 -5.35 -0.55 4.11
CA LEU A 87 -4.03 0.03 3.87
C LEU A 87 -4.13 1.53 3.56
N VAL A 88 -5.06 1.92 2.68
CA VAL A 88 -5.28 3.33 2.34
C VAL A 88 -5.76 4.14 3.55
N ALA A 89 -6.64 3.57 4.37
CA ALA A 89 -7.10 4.22 5.60
C ALA A 89 -5.93 4.44 6.58
N LEU A 90 -5.16 3.38 6.85
CA LEU A 90 -3.97 3.44 7.70
C LEU A 90 -2.95 4.46 7.19
N TYR A 91 -2.66 4.45 5.88
CA TYR A 91 -1.73 5.39 5.27
C TYR A 91 -2.20 6.84 5.40
N LYS A 92 -3.51 7.11 5.24
CA LYS A 92 -4.06 8.46 5.45
C LYS A 92 -3.85 8.93 6.88
N GLU A 93 -4.14 8.09 7.88
CA GLU A 93 -3.94 8.42 9.29
C GLU A 93 -2.44 8.67 9.58
N TRP A 94 -1.57 7.78 9.11
CA TRP A 94 -0.12 7.92 9.26
C TRP A 94 0.42 9.17 8.56
N SER A 95 -0.02 9.44 7.33
CA SER A 95 0.37 10.60 6.54
C SER A 95 -0.09 11.89 7.18
N SER A 96 -1.31 11.97 7.71
CA SER A 96 -1.77 13.14 8.47
C SER A 96 -0.90 13.40 9.70
N SER A 97 -0.52 12.35 10.42
CA SER A 97 0.37 12.48 11.59
C SER A 97 1.83 12.84 11.22
N HIS A 98 2.26 12.58 9.98
CA HIS A 98 3.61 12.87 9.46
C HIS A 98 3.65 14.10 8.54
N GLN A 99 2.51 14.71 8.22
CA GLN A 99 2.43 15.98 7.48
C GLN A 99 2.50 17.19 8.41
N ASP A 100 2.27 17.02 9.71
CA ASP A 100 2.41 18.06 10.74
C ASP A 100 3.88 18.44 11.05
N THR A 101 4.86 17.95 10.27
CA THR A 101 6.28 18.31 10.37
C THR A 101 6.74 19.20 9.20
N GLU A 102 5.83 19.65 8.35
CA GLU A 102 6.08 20.71 7.37
C GLU A 102 5.43 22.03 7.84
N GLU A 103 5.84 22.52 9.01
CA GLU A 103 5.73 23.94 9.41
C GLU A 103 7.10 24.47 9.89
#